data_AF-A0A951KSP7-F1
#
_entry.id   AF-A0A951KSP7-F1
#
_cell.length_a   1.000
_cell.length_b   1.000
_cell.length_c   1.000
_cell.angle_alpha   90.00
_cell.angle_beta   90.00
_cell.angle_gamma   90.00
#
_symmetry.space_group_name_H-M   'P 1'
#
loop_
_entity.id
_entity.type
_entity.pdbx_description
1 polymer ?
#
loop_
_entity_poly.entity_id
_entity_poly.type
_entity_poly.pdbx_seq_one_letter_code
_entity_poly.pdbx_strand_id
1 'polypeptide(L)'
;ALYRRLLDSAWSALAQTGHGHDTILIGELAPRGQTVGDQPGNFSGMVPLRFIRALYCVDSSLRPFTGSAAAARSCPSTSAGSAAFPRQHPGLFEASGFAFHPYPQGFAPDVRTPGEPDYADLPQLQQLENTLDGAMAAYGSHVHLPLYNTEFGYQTNPPETMIARAVHPAQAAAWANQAEYMSWRDPRVVSWDQYLLSDPAPGPSSFDTGLQFSDGKPKATYDAFRMPVWLPSQSARQGQALEVWGCVRPAHYVLAHSRKPQVADIQFKPASGGAFKTIKRVALTDPYGYFDTQVTFRSSGTVRISWDYPHGPRIHSRTVQVTIR
;
A
#
# COMPACT_ATOMS: atom_id res chain seq x y z
N ALA A 1 17.99 10.71 16.13
CA ALA A 1 18.47 12.11 16.19
C ALA A 1 18.40 12.82 14.84
N LEU A 2 19.09 12.34 13.78
CA LEU A 2 19.16 13.03 12.49
C LEU A 2 17.77 13.27 11.86
N TYR A 3 16.94 12.23 11.76
CA TYR A 3 15.60 12.35 11.19
C TYR A 3 14.74 13.40 11.91
N ARG A 4 14.73 13.42 13.26
CA ARG A 4 14.01 14.44 14.03
C ARG A 4 14.43 15.86 13.65
N ARG A 5 15.75 16.12 13.59
CA ARG A 5 16.24 17.45 13.19
C ARG A 5 15.85 17.86 11.78
N LEU A 6 15.89 16.92 10.83
CA LEU A 6 15.45 17.17 9.45
C LEU A 6 13.96 17.50 9.43
N LEU A 7 13.15 16.72 10.14
CA LEU A 7 11.72 16.94 10.24
C LEU A 7 11.37 18.27 10.92
N ASP A 8 12.00 18.59 12.06
CA ASP A 8 11.73 19.85 12.78
C ASP A 8 12.06 21.07 11.90
N SER A 9 13.15 20.98 11.13
CA SER A 9 13.57 22.02 10.18
C SER A 9 12.59 22.14 9.02
N ALA A 10 12.20 21.01 8.42
CA ALA A 10 11.24 20.96 7.31
C ALA A 10 9.86 21.46 7.73
N TRP A 11 9.36 21.02 8.89
CA TRP A 11 8.09 21.44 9.46
C TRP A 11 8.04 22.95 9.65
N SER A 12 9.08 23.51 10.28
CA SER A 12 9.20 24.95 10.50
C SER A 12 9.26 25.72 9.18
N ALA A 13 10.03 25.23 8.21
CA ALA A 13 10.15 25.87 6.90
C ALA A 13 8.83 25.87 6.13
N LEU A 14 8.13 24.72 6.06
CA LEU A 14 6.82 24.60 5.42
C LEU A 14 5.80 25.56 6.04
N ALA A 15 5.75 25.65 7.37
CA ALA A 15 4.85 26.59 8.05
C ALA A 15 5.18 28.05 7.68
N GLN A 16 6.47 28.42 7.69
CA GLN A 16 6.92 29.79 7.39
C GLN A 16 6.67 30.20 5.92
N THR A 17 6.61 29.24 5.01
CA THR A 17 6.37 29.49 3.59
C THR A 17 4.90 29.31 3.18
N GLY A 18 3.99 29.16 4.15
CA GLY A 18 2.54 29.13 3.90
C GLY A 18 1.94 27.74 3.66
N HIS A 19 2.73 26.68 3.85
CA HIS A 19 2.31 25.28 3.65
C HIS A 19 1.87 24.58 4.94
N GLY A 20 1.62 25.33 6.03
CA GLY A 20 1.21 24.76 7.32
C GLY A 20 -0.16 24.06 7.32
N HIS A 21 -0.93 24.17 6.23
CA HIS A 21 -2.23 23.52 6.05
C HIS A 21 -2.22 22.44 4.96
N ASP A 22 -1.06 22.20 4.33
CA ASP A 22 -0.93 21.15 3.33
C ASP A 22 -0.94 19.76 3.99
N THR A 23 -1.15 18.72 3.18
CA THR A 23 -0.93 17.35 3.64
C THR A 23 0.58 17.11 3.77
N ILE A 24 1.06 17.03 5.01
CA ILE A 24 2.47 16.79 5.32
C ILE A 24 2.61 15.35 5.78
N LEU A 25 3.33 14.55 4.99
CA LEU A 25 3.62 13.15 5.28
C LEU A 25 5.02 13.01 5.88
N ILE A 26 5.17 12.12 6.85
CA ILE A 26 6.45 11.73 7.46
C ILE A 26 6.61 10.22 7.39
N GLY A 27 7.77 9.68 7.75
CA GLY A 27 8.02 8.24 7.76
C GLY A 27 8.82 7.77 6.55
N GLU A 28 8.22 7.80 5.35
CA GLU A 28 8.76 7.19 4.11
C GLU A 28 9.44 5.84 4.39
N LEU A 29 8.71 4.99 5.12
CA LEU A 29 9.26 3.83 5.79
C LEU A 29 9.41 2.65 4.82
N ALA A 30 10.64 2.22 4.59
CA ALA A 30 10.91 0.96 3.90
C ALA A 30 10.26 -0.23 4.66
N PRO A 31 9.93 -1.35 4.00
CA PRO A 31 9.21 -2.45 4.63
C PRO A 31 10.11 -3.36 5.47
N ARG A 32 11.43 -3.26 5.30
CA ARG A 32 12.43 -4.12 5.96
C ARG A 32 13.73 -3.36 6.24
N GLY A 33 14.53 -3.92 7.14
CA GLY A 33 15.89 -3.47 7.42
C GLY A 33 16.88 -4.63 7.40
N GLN A 34 18.14 -4.36 7.74
CA GLN A 34 19.13 -5.42 7.96
C GLN A 34 19.21 -5.77 9.46
N THR A 35 19.20 -7.07 9.75
CA THR A 35 19.21 -7.62 11.12
C THR A 35 20.45 -8.45 11.46
N VAL A 36 21.34 -8.67 10.48
CA VAL A 36 22.55 -9.48 10.59
C VAL A 36 23.79 -8.67 10.17
N GLY A 37 24.96 -9.02 10.69
CA GLY A 37 26.23 -8.31 10.46
C GLY A 37 26.37 -7.03 11.31
N ASP A 38 27.28 -6.14 10.93
CA ASP A 38 27.57 -4.89 11.65
C ASP A 38 26.48 -3.81 11.40
N GLN A 39 25.24 -4.12 11.79
CA GLN A 39 24.04 -3.36 11.44
C GLN A 39 23.24 -2.85 12.66
N PRO A 40 22.60 -1.66 12.56
CA PRO A 40 22.56 -0.77 11.40
C PRO A 40 23.82 0.11 11.31
N GLY A 41 24.59 -0.05 10.24
CA GLY A 41 25.68 0.84 9.85
C GLY A 41 25.18 2.05 9.06
N ASN A 42 26.09 2.92 8.62
CA ASN A 42 25.73 4.17 7.93
C ASN A 42 25.01 3.98 6.59
N PHE A 43 25.11 2.78 5.98
CA PHE A 43 24.64 2.50 4.61
C PHE A 43 23.59 1.39 4.54
N SER A 44 23.01 1.01 5.66
CA SER A 44 22.11 -0.15 5.72
C SER A 44 20.71 0.21 6.13
N GLY A 45 19.77 -0.58 5.61
CA GLY A 45 18.35 -0.40 5.92
C GLY A 45 18.09 -0.54 7.41
N MET A 46 17.44 0.47 7.99
CA MET A 46 16.96 0.40 9.37
C MET A 46 15.74 -0.49 9.45
N VAL A 47 15.66 -1.30 10.51
CA VAL A 47 14.49 -2.14 10.76
C VAL A 47 13.29 -1.23 11.10
N PRO A 48 12.15 -1.32 10.38
CA PRO A 48 11.12 -0.29 10.37
C PRO A 48 10.53 0.05 11.74
N LEU A 49 10.05 -0.95 12.49
CA LEU A 49 9.44 -0.70 13.79
C LEU A 49 10.48 -0.30 14.85
N ARG A 50 11.74 -0.75 14.71
CA ARG A 50 12.84 -0.29 15.57
C ARG A 50 13.19 1.18 15.29
N PHE A 51 13.11 1.60 14.03
CA PHE A 51 13.27 3.00 13.64
C PHE A 51 12.19 3.86 14.27
N ILE A 52 10.90 3.48 14.18
CA ILE A 52 9.79 4.24 14.80
C ILE A 52 10.01 4.38 16.31
N ARG A 53 10.32 3.28 17.01
CA ARG A 53 10.60 3.32 18.45
C ARG A 53 11.74 4.28 18.80
N ALA A 54 12.85 4.25 18.04
CA ALA A 54 13.95 5.19 18.23
C ALA A 54 13.61 6.65 17.83
N LEU A 55 12.75 6.82 16.82
CA LEU A 55 12.29 8.11 16.33
C LEU A 55 11.45 8.83 17.40
N TYR A 56 10.51 8.11 18.01
CA TYR A 56 9.66 8.60 19.09
C TYR A 56 10.27 8.43 20.47
N CYS A 57 11.50 7.93 20.59
CA CYS A 57 12.19 7.78 21.87
C CYS A 57 11.54 6.82 22.88
N VAL A 58 10.96 5.72 22.39
CA VAL A 58 10.38 4.65 23.21
C VAL A 58 11.12 3.31 23.05
N ASP A 59 11.04 2.46 24.08
CA ASP A 59 11.60 1.11 24.08
C ASP A 59 10.68 0.08 23.38
N SER A 60 11.06 -1.19 23.42
CA SER A 60 10.28 -2.29 22.83
C SER A 60 8.93 -2.54 23.51
N SER A 61 8.73 -2.04 24.73
CA SER A 61 7.45 -2.01 25.45
C SER A 61 6.68 -0.71 25.22
N LEU A 62 7.12 0.15 24.28
CA LEU A 62 6.55 1.46 23.99
C LEU A 62 6.54 2.41 25.22
N ARG A 63 7.55 2.29 26.09
CA ARG A 63 7.78 3.22 27.20
C ARG A 63 8.92 4.19 26.86
N PRO A 64 8.86 5.46 27.27
CA PRO A 64 9.95 6.41 26.99
C PRO A 64 11.30 5.88 27.48
N PHE A 65 12.33 6.01 26.65
CA PHE A 65 13.70 5.66 27.05
C PHE A 65 14.13 6.51 28.25
N THR A 66 15.00 5.93 29.09
CA THR A 66 15.63 6.63 30.22
C THR A 66 17.15 6.41 30.22
N GLY A 67 17.88 7.24 30.97
CA GLY A 67 19.31 7.04 31.23
C GLY A 67 20.17 6.95 29.97
N SER A 68 21.11 5.99 29.94
CA SER A 68 22.06 5.80 28.84
C SER A 68 21.37 5.43 27.52
N ALA A 69 20.26 4.69 27.55
CA ALA A 69 19.51 4.33 26.35
C ALA A 69 18.88 5.55 25.68
N ALA A 70 18.40 6.51 26.49
CA ALA A 70 17.90 7.79 26.01
C ALA A 70 19.04 8.66 25.46
N ALA A 71 20.14 8.79 26.21
CA ALA A 71 21.30 9.58 25.79
C ALA A 71 21.88 9.10 24.46
N ALA A 72 22.03 7.78 24.27
CA ALA A 72 22.56 7.17 23.05
C ALA A 72 21.73 7.49 21.79
N ARG A 73 20.45 7.82 21.95
CA ARG A 73 19.53 8.14 20.84
C ARG A 73 19.18 9.62 20.75
N SER A 74 19.82 10.46 21.58
CA SER A 74 19.48 11.87 21.76
C SER A 74 17.99 12.06 22.08
N CYS A 75 17.51 11.26 23.02
CA CYS A 75 16.16 11.31 23.55
C CYS A 75 16.12 12.05 24.89
N PRO A 76 14.96 12.57 25.31
CA PRO A 76 14.81 13.15 26.63
C PRO A 76 15.25 12.16 27.72
N SER A 77 16.11 12.62 28.63
CA SER A 77 16.62 11.81 29.75
C SER A 77 15.96 12.15 31.10
N THR A 78 15.06 13.13 31.12
CA THR A 78 14.35 13.61 32.31
C THR A 78 12.84 13.64 32.06
N SER A 79 12.03 13.54 33.12
CA SER A 79 10.57 13.60 33.02
C SER A 79 10.07 14.92 32.42
N ALA A 80 10.70 16.04 32.76
CA ALA A 80 10.39 17.35 32.19
C ALA A 80 10.69 17.41 30.69
N GLY A 81 11.81 16.81 30.25
CA GLY A 81 12.14 16.68 28.83
C GLY A 81 11.12 15.81 28.09
N SER A 82 10.72 14.67 28.66
CA SER A 82 9.69 13.81 28.07
C SER A 82 8.35 14.54 27.94
N ALA A 83 7.95 15.31 28.94
CA ALA A 83 6.72 16.12 28.90
C ALA A 83 6.77 17.28 27.88
N ALA A 84 7.98 17.73 27.50
CA ALA A 84 8.18 18.76 26.48
C ALA A 84 8.34 18.19 25.06
N PHE A 85 8.61 16.89 24.94
CA PHE A 85 8.99 16.24 23.68
C PHE A 85 8.00 16.46 22.53
N PRO A 86 6.66 16.33 22.71
CA PRO A 86 5.72 16.60 21.63
C PRO A 86 5.76 18.04 21.12
N ARG A 87 5.82 19.03 22.02
CA ARG A 87 5.89 20.45 21.65
C ARG A 87 7.21 20.82 20.99
N GLN A 88 8.29 20.10 21.28
CA GLN A 88 9.60 20.31 20.67
C GLN A 88 9.72 19.66 19.27
N HIS A 89 8.88 18.67 18.98
CA HIS A 89 8.89 17.94 17.71
C HIS A 89 7.49 17.88 17.09
N PRO A 90 6.85 19.04 16.82
CA PRO A 90 5.46 19.08 16.35
C PRO A 90 5.24 18.24 15.10
N GLY A 91 6.20 18.21 14.16
CA GLY A 91 6.09 17.36 12.97
C GLY A 91 5.92 15.87 13.24
N LEU A 92 6.36 15.34 14.39
CA LEU A 92 6.09 13.95 14.77
C LEU A 92 4.66 13.74 15.28
N PHE A 93 4.04 14.75 15.87
CA PHE A 93 2.76 14.62 16.58
C PHE A 93 1.59 15.25 15.85
N GLU A 94 1.87 16.12 14.88
CA GLU A 94 0.89 16.96 14.18
C GLU A 94 0.92 16.78 12.66
N ALA A 95 1.79 15.92 12.12
CA ALA A 95 1.78 15.58 10.69
C ALA A 95 0.41 15.03 10.24
N SER A 96 0.08 15.23 8.97
CA SER A 96 -1.20 14.80 8.39
C SER A 96 -1.29 13.28 8.23
N GLY A 97 -0.16 12.60 8.12
CA GLY A 97 -0.11 11.15 7.95
C GLY A 97 1.30 10.58 7.99
N PHE A 98 1.37 9.25 8.01
CA PHE A 98 2.61 8.50 8.04
C PHE A 98 2.75 7.67 6.75
N ALA A 99 3.78 7.95 5.96
CA ALA A 99 4.11 7.29 4.72
C ALA A 99 4.92 6.00 4.94
N PHE A 100 4.62 4.98 4.15
CA PHE A 100 5.28 3.68 4.20
C PHE A 100 5.24 2.99 2.82
N HIS A 101 6.19 2.07 2.59
CA HIS A 101 6.37 1.36 1.32
C HIS A 101 6.24 -0.16 1.55
N PRO A 102 5.04 -0.76 1.47
CA PRO A 102 4.81 -2.13 1.94
C PRO A 102 5.28 -3.23 0.96
N TYR A 103 6.48 -3.12 0.40
CA TYR A 103 6.98 -4.07 -0.60
C TYR A 103 7.06 -5.52 -0.05
N PRO A 104 6.49 -6.50 -0.78
CA PRO A 104 6.39 -7.90 -0.35
C PRO A 104 7.61 -8.76 -0.71
N GLN A 105 8.71 -8.15 -1.17
CA GLN A 105 9.99 -8.82 -1.44
C GLN A 105 9.93 -10.05 -2.38
N GLY A 106 9.00 -10.04 -3.35
CA GLY A 106 8.81 -11.14 -4.30
C GLY A 106 7.88 -12.25 -3.82
N PHE A 107 7.27 -12.10 -2.65
CA PHE A 107 6.24 -13.01 -2.14
C PHE A 107 4.82 -12.50 -2.46
N ALA A 108 3.84 -13.38 -2.27
CA ALA A 108 2.44 -12.98 -2.24
C ALA A 108 2.23 -11.96 -1.10
N PRO A 109 1.31 -10.99 -1.27
CA PRO A 109 1.22 -9.84 -0.37
C PRO A 109 0.65 -10.18 1.02
N ASP A 110 0.11 -11.38 1.20
CA ASP A 110 -0.37 -11.93 2.47
C ASP A 110 0.68 -12.81 3.19
N VAL A 111 1.87 -12.97 2.62
CA VAL A 111 2.94 -13.77 3.20
C VAL A 111 3.87 -12.89 4.02
N ARG A 112 3.88 -13.11 5.33
CA ARG A 112 4.81 -12.44 6.26
C ARG A 112 6.24 -12.87 6.02
N THR A 113 7.16 -11.93 6.17
CA THR A 113 8.59 -12.26 6.24
C THR A 113 8.87 -13.11 7.50
N PRO A 114 9.38 -14.36 7.36
CA PRO A 114 9.61 -15.24 8.50
C PRO A 114 10.67 -14.70 9.46
N GLY A 115 10.40 -14.76 10.77
CA GLY A 115 11.37 -14.43 11.82
C GLY A 115 11.60 -12.93 12.06
N GLU A 116 10.89 -12.04 11.36
CA GLU A 116 11.13 -10.59 11.41
C GLU A 116 9.90 -9.80 11.90
N PRO A 117 9.61 -9.80 13.21
CA PRO A 117 8.41 -9.17 13.77
C PRO A 117 8.40 -7.63 13.70
N ASP A 118 9.56 -7.01 13.42
CA ASP A 118 9.74 -5.56 13.37
C ASP A 118 9.75 -5.01 11.92
N TYR A 119 9.40 -5.82 10.93
CA TYR A 119 9.17 -5.38 9.56
C TYR A 119 7.79 -4.75 9.39
N ALA A 120 7.64 -4.00 8.31
CA ALA A 120 6.44 -3.27 7.93
C ALA A 120 6.05 -3.61 6.48
N ASP A 121 6.25 -4.88 6.08
CA ASP A 121 5.62 -5.42 4.88
C ASP A 121 4.10 -5.46 5.05
N LEU A 122 3.35 -5.54 3.94
CA LEU A 122 1.89 -5.43 3.95
C LEU A 122 1.15 -6.34 4.97
N PRO A 123 1.53 -7.62 5.19
CA PRO A 123 0.84 -8.47 6.16
C PRO A 123 1.18 -8.14 7.62
N GLN A 124 2.03 -7.13 7.87
CA GLN A 124 2.40 -6.60 9.18
C GLN A 124 1.86 -5.17 9.43
N LEU A 125 0.91 -4.68 8.62
CA LEU A 125 0.28 -3.36 8.78
C LEU A 125 -0.20 -3.09 10.22
N GLN A 126 -0.90 -4.04 10.84
CA GLN A 126 -1.38 -3.87 12.22
C GLN A 126 -0.24 -3.64 13.24
N GLN A 127 0.94 -4.25 13.02
CA GLN A 127 2.10 -4.03 13.90
C GLN A 127 2.69 -2.63 13.71
N LEU A 128 2.69 -2.11 12.47
CA LEU A 128 3.08 -0.73 12.17
C LEU A 128 2.16 0.25 12.90
N GLU A 129 0.85 0.08 12.77
CA GLU A 129 -0.15 0.90 13.45
C GLU A 129 0.01 0.90 14.97
N ASN A 130 0.05 -0.29 15.58
CA ASN A 130 0.17 -0.41 17.02
C ASN A 130 1.48 0.20 17.55
N THR A 131 2.56 0.11 16.77
CA THR A 131 3.84 0.72 17.13
C THR A 131 3.77 2.24 17.06
N LEU A 132 3.15 2.81 16.01
CA LEU A 132 2.96 4.25 15.89
C LEU A 132 2.06 4.78 17.01
N ASP A 133 0.89 4.18 17.21
CA ASP A 133 -0.09 4.63 18.20
C ASP A 133 0.48 4.56 19.61
N GLY A 134 1.11 3.43 19.98
CA GLY A 134 1.69 3.29 21.31
C GLY A 134 2.89 4.22 21.51
N ALA A 135 3.68 4.49 20.46
CA ALA A 135 4.77 5.45 20.54
C ALA A 135 4.28 6.90 20.73
N MET A 136 3.18 7.28 20.08
CA MET A 136 2.54 8.59 20.27
C MET A 136 1.85 8.69 21.64
N ALA A 137 1.15 7.63 22.06
CA ALA A 137 0.46 7.53 23.35
C ALA A 137 1.42 7.57 24.55
N ALA A 138 2.65 7.10 24.39
CA ALA A 138 3.71 7.22 25.40
C ALA A 138 3.99 8.69 25.82
N TYR A 139 3.60 9.65 24.98
CA TYR A 139 3.69 11.09 25.23
C TYR A 139 2.33 11.78 25.35
N GLY A 140 1.27 11.02 25.58
CA GLY A 140 -0.08 11.53 25.82
C GLY A 140 -0.86 11.95 24.56
N SER A 141 -0.37 11.63 23.36
CA SER A 141 -1.15 11.83 22.14
C SER A 141 -2.16 10.69 21.93
N HIS A 142 -3.36 11.05 21.49
CA HIS A 142 -4.41 10.10 21.08
C HIS A 142 -4.65 10.14 19.56
N VAL A 143 -3.76 10.80 18.83
CA VAL A 143 -3.82 10.87 17.36
C VAL A 143 -3.42 9.52 16.79
N HIS A 144 -4.27 8.97 15.94
CA HIS A 144 -3.93 7.82 15.10
C HIS A 144 -3.71 8.33 13.68
N LEU A 145 -2.44 8.42 13.28
CA LEU A 145 -2.09 8.93 11.94
C LEU A 145 -2.68 8.03 10.86
N PRO A 146 -3.33 8.59 9.82
CA PRO A 146 -3.58 7.88 8.58
C PRO A 146 -2.27 7.42 7.96
N LEU A 147 -2.29 6.23 7.37
CA LEU A 147 -1.16 5.63 6.68
C LEU A 147 -1.27 5.90 5.18
N TYR A 148 -0.19 6.40 4.61
CA TYR A 148 -0.09 6.67 3.19
C TYR A 148 0.86 5.66 2.55
N ASN A 149 0.33 4.76 1.72
CA ASN A 149 1.17 4.01 0.80
C ASN A 149 1.63 4.97 -0.30
N THR A 150 2.90 5.36 -0.25
CA THR A 150 3.56 6.29 -1.19
C THR A 150 4.46 5.58 -2.19
N GLU A 151 4.61 4.24 -2.07
CA GLU A 151 5.40 3.46 -3.02
C GLU A 151 5.07 1.97 -2.94
N PHE A 152 4.59 1.41 -4.04
CA PHE A 152 4.39 -0.04 -4.18
C PHE A 152 4.64 -0.52 -5.60
N GLY A 153 5.14 -1.75 -5.73
CA GLY A 153 5.31 -2.40 -7.02
C GLY A 153 5.89 -3.81 -6.88
N TYR A 154 5.72 -4.60 -7.94
CA TYR A 154 6.38 -5.90 -8.08
C TYR A 154 7.42 -5.80 -9.17
N GLN A 155 8.68 -6.13 -8.85
CA GLN A 155 9.70 -6.31 -9.88
C GLN A 155 9.32 -7.51 -10.76
N THR A 156 9.37 -7.37 -12.08
CA THR A 156 8.92 -8.42 -12.99
C THR A 156 10.04 -9.10 -13.76
N ASN A 157 9.95 -10.42 -13.94
CA ASN A 157 10.76 -11.23 -14.85
C ASN A 157 9.87 -11.86 -15.93
N PRO A 158 10.04 -11.51 -17.22
CA PRO A 158 10.92 -10.46 -17.76
C PRO A 158 10.51 -9.02 -17.33
N PRO A 159 11.39 -8.00 -17.44
CA PRO A 159 12.73 -8.06 -18.07
C PRO A 159 13.87 -8.42 -17.11
N GLU A 160 13.65 -8.38 -15.79
CA GLU A 160 14.68 -8.74 -14.82
C GLU A 160 15.04 -10.22 -14.93
N THR A 161 16.32 -10.58 -14.90
CA THR A 161 16.80 -11.99 -15.02
C THR A 161 17.78 -12.41 -13.91
N MET A 162 18.28 -11.47 -13.13
CA MET A 162 19.31 -11.61 -12.10
C MET A 162 18.77 -11.51 -10.68
N ILE A 163 17.71 -10.72 -10.45
CA ILE A 163 17.13 -10.55 -9.11
C ILE A 163 16.13 -11.67 -8.82
N ALA A 164 16.46 -12.52 -7.85
CA ALA A 164 15.67 -13.70 -7.46
C ALA A 164 14.24 -13.41 -6.99
N ARG A 165 13.95 -12.19 -6.54
CA ARG A 165 12.62 -11.75 -6.08
C ARG A 165 11.71 -11.21 -7.20
N ALA A 166 12.18 -11.16 -8.43
CA ALA A 166 11.36 -10.75 -9.57
C ALA A 166 10.37 -11.85 -9.93
N VAL A 167 9.13 -11.48 -10.26
CA VAL A 167 8.04 -12.43 -10.50
C VAL A 167 7.44 -12.28 -11.89
N HIS A 168 6.72 -13.28 -12.35
CA HIS A 168 6.11 -13.21 -13.68
C HIS A 168 5.09 -12.05 -13.77
N PRO A 169 5.04 -11.25 -14.86
CA PRO A 169 4.15 -10.09 -14.96
C PRO A 169 2.67 -10.38 -14.64
N ALA A 170 2.15 -11.53 -15.07
CA ALA A 170 0.76 -11.91 -14.78
C ALA A 170 0.53 -12.22 -13.28
N GLN A 171 1.55 -12.73 -12.59
CA GLN A 171 1.51 -12.97 -11.15
C GLN A 171 1.60 -11.66 -10.39
N ALA A 172 2.52 -10.76 -10.79
CA ALA A 172 2.59 -9.39 -10.28
C ALA A 172 1.24 -8.67 -10.41
N ALA A 173 0.55 -8.80 -11.55
CA ALA A 173 -0.76 -8.22 -11.77
C ALA A 173 -1.85 -8.77 -10.82
N ALA A 174 -1.83 -10.08 -10.55
CA ALA A 174 -2.77 -10.69 -9.61
C ALA A 174 -2.49 -10.26 -8.16
N TRP A 175 -1.22 -10.25 -7.77
CA TRP A 175 -0.79 -9.87 -6.43
C TRP A 175 -0.89 -8.38 -6.15
N ALA A 176 -0.69 -7.50 -7.14
CA ALA A 176 -0.94 -6.07 -7.00
C ALA A 176 -2.41 -5.80 -6.65
N ASN A 177 -3.36 -6.47 -7.32
CA ASN A 177 -4.78 -6.34 -6.97
C ASN A 177 -5.10 -6.87 -5.56
N GLN A 178 -4.44 -7.96 -5.14
CA GLN A 178 -4.59 -8.48 -3.78
C GLN A 178 -4.03 -7.49 -2.74
N ALA A 179 -2.86 -6.91 -2.99
CA ALA A 179 -2.24 -5.93 -2.12
C ALA A 179 -3.06 -4.64 -2.01
N GLU A 180 -3.62 -4.16 -3.12
CA GLU A 180 -4.51 -3.00 -3.12
C GLU A 180 -5.81 -3.32 -2.37
N TYR A 181 -6.38 -4.51 -2.54
CA TYR A 181 -7.53 -4.96 -1.75
C TYR A 181 -7.21 -4.97 -0.24
N MET A 182 -6.08 -5.56 0.16
CA MET A 182 -5.67 -5.60 1.56
C MET A 182 -5.47 -4.20 2.15
N SER A 183 -4.86 -3.29 1.38
CA SER A 183 -4.70 -1.89 1.76
C SER A 183 -6.06 -1.20 1.90
N TRP A 184 -6.95 -1.37 0.93
CA TRP A 184 -8.29 -0.77 0.93
C TRP A 184 -9.18 -1.28 2.07
N ARG A 185 -9.01 -2.54 2.49
CA ARG A 185 -9.75 -3.11 3.63
C ARG A 185 -9.30 -2.53 4.97
N ASP A 186 -8.10 -1.98 5.04
CA ASP A 186 -7.57 -1.33 6.22
C ASP A 186 -8.02 0.14 6.25
N PRO A 187 -8.89 0.55 7.18
CA PRO A 187 -9.41 1.93 7.21
C PRO A 187 -8.33 2.97 7.53
N ARG A 188 -7.15 2.57 8.02
CA ARG A 188 -6.04 3.50 8.25
C ARG A 188 -5.24 3.77 7.00
N VAL A 189 -5.26 2.91 5.98
CA VAL A 189 -4.53 3.15 4.73
C VAL A 189 -5.39 3.98 3.79
N VAL A 190 -4.96 5.22 3.55
CA VAL A 190 -5.75 6.24 2.80
C VAL A 190 -5.19 6.57 1.42
N SER A 191 -4.13 5.89 1.00
CA SER A 191 -3.56 6.03 -0.34
C SER A 191 -3.05 4.70 -0.90
N TRP A 192 -2.89 4.66 -2.22
CA TRP A 192 -2.26 3.57 -2.96
C TRP A 192 -1.44 4.18 -4.10
N ASP A 193 -0.13 3.98 -4.08
CA ASP A 193 0.77 4.50 -5.12
C ASP A 193 1.52 3.37 -5.83
N GLN A 194 1.62 3.50 -7.15
CA GLN A 194 2.28 2.56 -8.04
C GLN A 194 3.58 3.16 -8.55
N TYR A 195 4.68 2.55 -8.14
CA TYR A 195 6.02 2.86 -8.61
C TYR A 195 6.47 1.71 -9.51
N LEU A 196 6.77 1.88 -10.81
CA LEU A 196 6.80 3.07 -11.66
C LEU A 196 5.66 3.06 -12.71
N LEU A 197 5.54 4.13 -13.50
CA LEU A 197 4.78 4.07 -14.77
C LEU A 197 5.53 3.26 -15.83
N SER A 198 6.81 3.55 -16.04
CA SER A 198 7.66 2.86 -17.02
C SER A 198 8.89 2.29 -16.33
N ASP A 199 9.31 1.10 -16.76
CA ASP A 199 10.58 0.53 -16.30
C ASP A 199 11.76 1.45 -16.64
N PRO A 200 12.82 1.42 -15.83
CA PRO A 200 14.07 2.07 -16.17
C PRO A 200 14.65 1.50 -17.47
N ALA A 201 15.58 2.24 -18.08
CA ALA A 201 16.25 1.80 -19.30
C ALA A 201 16.96 0.44 -19.11
N PRO A 202 17.09 -0.39 -20.17
CA PRO A 202 17.71 -1.71 -20.07
C PRO A 202 19.13 -1.65 -19.48
N GLY A 203 19.38 -2.49 -18.50
CA GLY A 203 20.62 -2.53 -17.72
C GLY A 203 20.41 -3.38 -16.45
N PRO A 204 21.34 -3.37 -15.49
CA PRO A 204 21.08 -3.96 -14.18
C PRO A 204 19.85 -3.27 -13.57
N SER A 205 18.74 -4.00 -13.41
CA SER A 205 17.50 -3.39 -12.92
C SER A 205 17.71 -2.76 -11.56
N SER A 206 17.15 -1.57 -11.42
CA SER A 206 16.98 -0.90 -10.14
C SER A 206 15.51 -0.56 -9.99
N PHE A 207 14.65 -1.59 -9.90
CA PHE A 207 13.18 -1.51 -9.77
C PHE A 207 12.38 -1.57 -11.10
N ASP A 208 12.46 -2.68 -11.84
CA ASP A 208 11.56 -3.03 -12.98
C ASP A 208 10.10 -3.32 -12.54
N THR A 209 9.54 -2.35 -11.86
CA THR A 209 8.22 -2.33 -11.22
C THR A 209 7.20 -1.59 -12.07
N GLY A 210 7.63 -1.04 -13.21
CA GLY A 210 6.83 -0.24 -14.12
C GLY A 210 5.55 -0.92 -14.56
N LEU A 211 4.48 -0.14 -14.74
CA LEU A 211 3.28 -0.58 -15.46
C LEU A 211 3.55 -0.82 -16.95
N GLN A 212 4.63 -0.24 -17.48
CA GLN A 212 5.11 -0.42 -18.85
C GLN A 212 6.55 -0.90 -18.82
N PHE A 213 6.94 -1.65 -19.84
CA PHE A 213 8.34 -1.89 -20.15
C PHE A 213 9.04 -0.58 -20.54
N SER A 214 10.37 -0.58 -20.58
CA SER A 214 11.18 0.60 -20.91
C SER A 214 10.93 1.14 -22.32
N ASP A 215 10.34 0.33 -23.22
CA ASP A 215 9.92 0.71 -24.57
C ASP A 215 8.48 1.26 -24.64
N GLY A 216 7.82 1.44 -23.49
CA GLY A 216 6.46 1.95 -23.36
C GLY A 216 5.36 0.91 -23.56
N LYS A 217 5.69 -0.35 -23.88
CA LYS A 217 4.67 -1.40 -24.00
C LYS A 217 4.05 -1.71 -22.63
N PRO A 218 2.71 -1.80 -22.53
CA PRO A 218 2.05 -2.19 -21.28
C PRO A 218 2.48 -3.57 -20.79
N LYS A 219 2.75 -3.69 -19.49
CA LYS A 219 2.83 -4.98 -18.79
C LYS A 219 1.43 -5.45 -18.39
N ALA A 220 1.34 -6.71 -17.94
CA ALA A 220 0.10 -7.23 -17.35
C ALA A 220 -0.36 -6.42 -16.12
N THR A 221 0.55 -5.76 -15.41
CA THR A 221 0.25 -4.85 -14.30
C THR A 221 -0.45 -3.57 -14.75
N TYR A 222 -0.33 -3.14 -16.02
CA TYR A 222 -0.95 -1.90 -16.51
C TYR A 222 -2.48 -1.91 -16.36
N ASP A 223 -3.14 -2.93 -16.90
CA ASP A 223 -4.60 -3.06 -16.81
C ASP A 223 -5.05 -3.50 -15.42
N ALA A 224 -4.21 -4.23 -14.68
CA ALA A 224 -4.48 -4.56 -13.29
C ALA A 224 -4.45 -3.33 -12.38
N PHE A 225 -3.47 -2.43 -12.59
CA PHE A 225 -3.49 -1.11 -11.99
C PHE A 225 -4.74 -0.40 -12.46
N ARG A 226 -5.01 -0.19 -13.75
CA ARG A 226 -6.17 0.59 -14.23
C ARG A 226 -7.54 0.11 -13.73
N MET A 227 -7.75 -1.20 -13.66
CA MET A 227 -9.02 -1.88 -13.37
C MET A 227 -8.78 -3.08 -12.42
N PRO A 228 -8.42 -2.86 -11.15
CA PRO A 228 -8.11 -3.96 -10.24
C PRO A 228 -9.38 -4.77 -9.97
N VAL A 229 -9.18 -6.07 -9.85
CA VAL A 229 -10.20 -7.05 -9.46
C VAL A 229 -9.57 -8.08 -8.52
N TRP A 230 -10.25 -8.33 -7.42
CA TRP A 230 -9.86 -9.33 -6.44
C TRP A 230 -11.09 -10.04 -5.87
N LEU A 231 -10.93 -11.34 -5.64
CA LEU A 231 -11.91 -12.17 -4.95
C LEU A 231 -11.14 -12.85 -3.80
N PRO A 232 -11.39 -12.50 -2.52
CA PRO A 232 -10.68 -13.11 -1.39
C PRO A 232 -10.94 -14.61 -1.27
N SER A 233 -12.06 -15.09 -1.82
CA SER A 233 -12.28 -16.51 -2.12
C SER A 233 -12.66 -16.69 -3.59
N GLN A 234 -12.03 -17.66 -4.24
CA GLN A 234 -12.33 -18.07 -5.62
C GLN A 234 -13.11 -19.39 -5.68
N SER A 235 -13.56 -19.91 -4.54
CA SER A 235 -14.32 -21.16 -4.46
C SER A 235 -15.54 -21.02 -3.55
N ALA A 236 -16.68 -21.51 -4.01
CA ALA A 236 -17.94 -21.50 -3.27
C ALA A 236 -18.73 -22.78 -3.50
N ARG A 237 -19.63 -23.11 -2.56
CA ARG A 237 -20.67 -24.12 -2.81
C ARG A 237 -21.73 -23.56 -3.76
N GLN A 238 -22.46 -24.42 -4.45
CA GLN A 238 -23.60 -24.00 -5.26
C GLN A 238 -24.57 -23.11 -4.45
N GLY A 239 -24.89 -21.93 -4.99
CA GLY A 239 -25.77 -20.95 -4.35
C GLY A 239 -25.08 -19.98 -3.37
N GLN A 240 -23.86 -20.29 -2.91
CA GLN A 240 -23.10 -19.38 -2.05
C GLN A 240 -22.53 -18.22 -2.88
N ALA A 241 -22.68 -16.99 -2.38
CA ALA A 241 -22.09 -15.81 -3.00
C ALA A 241 -20.58 -15.73 -2.69
N LEU A 242 -19.83 -15.19 -3.65
CA LEU A 242 -18.44 -14.78 -3.48
C LEU A 242 -18.37 -13.26 -3.50
N GLU A 243 -17.48 -12.71 -2.69
CA GLU A 243 -17.10 -11.32 -2.74
C GLU A 243 -16.34 -11.03 -4.04
N VAL A 244 -16.72 -9.96 -4.73
CA VAL A 244 -16.01 -9.38 -5.86
C VAL A 244 -15.72 -7.93 -5.52
N TRP A 245 -14.45 -7.66 -5.23
CA TRP A 245 -13.92 -6.33 -5.03
C TRP A 245 -13.22 -5.84 -6.31
N GLY A 246 -13.30 -4.54 -6.57
CA GLY A 246 -12.52 -3.93 -7.61
C GLY A 246 -12.56 -2.41 -7.62
N CYS A 247 -11.90 -1.83 -8.62
CA CYS A 247 -11.92 -0.40 -8.87
C CYS A 247 -12.03 -0.13 -10.37
N VAL A 248 -12.74 0.94 -10.71
CA VAL A 248 -12.70 1.57 -12.03
C VAL A 248 -12.09 2.95 -11.86
N ARG A 249 -10.77 3.01 -11.69
CA ARG A 249 -10.06 4.28 -11.45
C ARG A 249 -10.26 5.36 -12.51
N PRO A 250 -10.42 5.07 -13.83
CA PRO A 250 -10.80 6.14 -14.75
C PRO A 250 -12.19 6.74 -14.48
N ALA A 251 -13.10 6.01 -13.79
CA ALA A 251 -14.41 6.53 -13.44
C ALA A 251 -14.34 7.71 -12.47
N HIS A 252 -13.30 7.79 -11.61
CA HIS A 252 -13.06 8.96 -10.75
C HIS A 252 -13.00 10.25 -11.57
N TYR A 253 -12.16 10.27 -12.60
CA TYR A 253 -11.97 11.45 -13.46
C TYR A 253 -13.22 11.76 -14.30
N VAL A 254 -13.91 10.73 -14.78
CA VAL A 254 -15.17 10.92 -15.51
C VAL A 254 -16.26 11.47 -14.60
N LEU A 255 -16.39 10.98 -13.38
CA LEU A 255 -17.35 11.46 -12.39
C LEU A 255 -17.05 12.91 -11.99
N ALA A 256 -15.78 13.25 -11.76
CA ALA A 256 -15.34 14.60 -11.43
C ALA A 256 -15.70 15.62 -12.53
N HIS A 257 -15.53 15.24 -13.80
CA HIS A 257 -15.82 16.10 -14.95
C HIS A 257 -17.31 16.15 -15.31
N SER A 258 -17.95 14.98 -15.48
CA SER A 258 -19.31 14.90 -16.04
C SER A 258 -20.41 14.99 -14.99
N ARG A 259 -20.11 14.73 -13.71
CA ARG A 259 -21.06 14.56 -12.60
C ARG A 259 -22.14 13.50 -12.87
N LYS A 260 -21.95 12.63 -13.87
CA LYS A 260 -22.88 11.55 -14.20
C LYS A 260 -22.53 10.29 -13.41
N PRO A 261 -23.53 9.57 -12.86
CA PRO A 261 -23.29 8.27 -12.23
C PRO A 261 -22.56 7.32 -13.18
N GLN A 262 -21.57 6.61 -12.65
CA GLN A 262 -20.79 5.62 -13.40
C GLN A 262 -21.22 4.21 -12.96
N VAL A 263 -21.19 3.26 -13.90
CA VAL A 263 -21.62 1.87 -13.65
C VAL A 263 -20.61 0.91 -14.25
N ALA A 264 -20.17 -0.08 -13.46
CA ALA A 264 -19.35 -1.19 -13.91
C ALA A 264 -20.19 -2.45 -14.11
N ASP A 265 -19.83 -3.25 -15.11
CA ASP A 265 -20.41 -4.56 -15.37
C ASP A 265 -19.49 -5.66 -14.86
N ILE A 266 -19.99 -6.52 -13.97
CA ILE A 266 -19.33 -7.79 -13.64
C ILE A 266 -19.78 -8.81 -14.67
N GLN A 267 -18.81 -9.32 -15.44
CA GLN A 267 -19.03 -10.26 -16.52
C GLN A 267 -18.46 -11.63 -16.19
N PHE A 268 -19.16 -12.69 -16.62
CA PHE A 268 -18.77 -14.07 -16.39
C PHE A 268 -18.80 -14.89 -17.69
N LYS A 269 -17.82 -15.79 -17.84
CA LYS A 269 -17.73 -16.78 -18.90
C LYS A 269 -17.67 -18.18 -18.25
N PRO A 270 -18.66 -19.07 -18.50
CA PRO A 270 -18.62 -20.44 -17.99
C PRO A 270 -17.42 -21.24 -18.49
N ALA A 271 -16.91 -22.16 -17.67
CA ALA A 271 -15.85 -23.09 -18.07
C ALA A 271 -16.28 -24.02 -19.23
N SER A 272 -17.59 -24.28 -19.37
CA SER A 272 -18.17 -25.03 -20.48
C SER A 272 -18.13 -24.31 -21.83
N GLY A 273 -17.67 -23.05 -21.87
CA GLY A 273 -17.55 -22.25 -23.10
C GLY A 273 -18.56 -21.09 -23.20
N GLY A 274 -18.53 -20.40 -24.34
CA GLY A 274 -19.35 -19.23 -24.63
C GLY A 274 -18.65 -17.87 -24.46
N ALA A 275 -19.40 -16.80 -24.63
CA ALA A 275 -18.94 -15.42 -24.46
C ALA A 275 -19.11 -14.93 -23.02
N PHE A 276 -18.34 -13.90 -22.64
CA PHE A 276 -18.59 -13.16 -21.40
C PHE A 276 -19.97 -12.51 -21.45
N LYS A 277 -20.76 -12.69 -20.38
CA LYS A 277 -22.07 -12.05 -20.21
C LYS A 277 -22.07 -11.26 -18.91
N THR A 278 -22.69 -10.08 -18.91
CA THR A 278 -22.92 -9.31 -17.68
C THR A 278 -23.87 -10.08 -16.77
N ILE A 279 -23.41 -10.39 -15.57
CA ILE A 279 -24.18 -11.09 -14.53
C ILE A 279 -24.59 -10.17 -13.38
N LYS A 280 -23.92 -9.02 -13.25
CA LYS A 280 -24.27 -7.98 -12.28
C LYS A 280 -23.80 -6.61 -12.79
N ARG A 281 -24.60 -5.57 -12.52
CA ARG A 281 -24.20 -4.16 -12.68
C ARG A 281 -23.95 -3.55 -11.31
N VAL A 282 -22.91 -2.73 -11.20
CA VAL A 282 -22.50 -2.10 -9.94
C VAL A 282 -22.42 -0.60 -10.16
N ALA A 283 -23.22 0.16 -9.42
CA ALA A 283 -23.09 1.61 -9.39
C ALA A 283 -21.79 1.98 -8.66
N LEU A 284 -20.99 2.85 -9.26
CA LEU A 284 -19.74 3.34 -8.68
C LEU A 284 -20.04 4.59 -7.86
N THR A 285 -20.37 4.39 -6.58
CA THR A 285 -20.71 5.47 -5.64
C THR A 285 -19.51 5.98 -4.85
N ASP A 286 -18.45 5.18 -4.77
CA ASP A 286 -17.19 5.60 -4.20
C ASP A 286 -16.53 6.65 -5.12
N PRO A 287 -16.04 7.79 -4.59
CA PRO A 287 -15.48 8.86 -5.40
C PRO A 287 -14.23 8.44 -6.18
N TYR A 288 -13.47 7.43 -5.72
CA TYR A 288 -12.28 6.92 -6.37
C TYR A 288 -12.57 5.74 -7.31
N GLY A 289 -13.82 5.29 -7.38
CA GLY A 289 -14.29 4.24 -8.28
C GLY A 289 -14.18 2.83 -7.71
N TYR A 290 -13.89 2.67 -6.41
CA TYR A 290 -13.91 1.37 -5.74
C TYR A 290 -15.33 0.82 -5.61
N PHE A 291 -15.43 -0.50 -5.52
CA PHE A 291 -16.65 -1.19 -5.14
C PHE A 291 -16.34 -2.55 -4.50
N ASP A 292 -17.27 -3.00 -3.65
CA ASP A 292 -17.30 -4.34 -3.06
C ASP A 292 -18.73 -4.86 -3.20
N THR A 293 -18.88 -6.06 -3.76
CA THR A 293 -20.20 -6.68 -3.90
C THR A 293 -20.15 -8.20 -3.85
N GLN A 294 -21.24 -8.79 -3.36
CA GLN A 294 -21.48 -10.22 -3.41
C GLN A 294 -22.07 -10.65 -4.76
N VAL A 295 -21.58 -11.77 -5.31
CA VAL A 295 -22.01 -12.37 -6.59
C VAL A 295 -22.15 -13.88 -6.43
N THR A 296 -23.34 -14.41 -6.76
CA THR A 296 -23.55 -15.87 -6.84
C THR A 296 -23.27 -16.35 -8.26
N PHE A 297 -22.27 -17.22 -8.41
CA PHE A 297 -21.96 -17.86 -9.68
C PHE A 297 -22.69 -19.21 -9.80
N ARG A 298 -23.30 -19.46 -10.96
CA ARG A 298 -24.09 -20.68 -11.20
C ARG A 298 -23.25 -21.90 -11.61
N SER A 299 -22.00 -21.68 -11.97
CA SER A 299 -21.06 -22.71 -12.42
C SER A 299 -19.62 -22.22 -12.24
N SER A 300 -18.65 -23.11 -12.37
CA SER A 300 -17.24 -22.73 -12.52
C SER A 300 -17.01 -21.96 -13.82
N GLY A 301 -15.99 -21.11 -13.84
CA GLY A 301 -15.66 -20.28 -14.99
C GLY A 301 -14.79 -19.10 -14.61
N THR A 302 -14.88 -18.03 -15.40
CA THR A 302 -13.99 -16.88 -15.31
C THR A 302 -14.79 -15.59 -15.19
N VAL A 303 -14.40 -14.72 -14.25
CA VAL A 303 -15.01 -13.40 -14.03
C VAL A 303 -14.05 -12.28 -14.44
N ARG A 304 -14.61 -11.16 -14.91
CA ARG A 304 -13.92 -9.89 -15.15
C ARG A 304 -14.84 -8.70 -14.89
N ILE A 305 -14.27 -7.52 -14.70
CA ILE A 305 -14.96 -6.23 -14.69
C ILE A 305 -14.91 -5.64 -16.10
N SER A 306 -15.96 -4.96 -16.51
CA SER A 306 -16.06 -4.22 -17.76
C SER A 306 -16.60 -2.81 -17.50
N TRP A 307 -16.04 -1.81 -18.17
CA TRP A 307 -16.51 -0.43 -18.08
C TRP A 307 -16.27 0.31 -19.39
N ASP A 308 -17.15 1.26 -19.71
CA ASP A 308 -17.14 2.03 -20.96
C ASP A 308 -16.72 3.48 -20.69
N TYR A 309 -15.72 3.98 -21.42
CA TYR A 309 -15.50 5.42 -21.47
C TYR A 309 -16.69 6.11 -22.16
N PRO A 310 -17.10 7.31 -21.73
CA PRO A 310 -18.22 8.03 -22.36
C PRO A 310 -18.09 8.23 -23.88
N HIS A 311 -16.86 8.44 -24.36
CA HIS A 311 -16.53 8.64 -25.78
C HIS A 311 -15.30 7.83 -26.20
N GLY A 312 -15.09 6.67 -25.57
CA GLY A 312 -13.88 5.90 -25.75
C GLY A 312 -14.12 4.40 -25.78
N PRO A 313 -13.06 3.60 -25.72
CA PRO A 313 -13.18 2.16 -25.78
C PRO A 313 -13.84 1.60 -24.53
N ARG A 314 -14.39 0.40 -24.66
CA ARG A 314 -14.64 -0.47 -23.51
C ARG A 314 -13.31 -1.00 -22.98
N ILE A 315 -13.13 -1.01 -21.67
CA ILE A 315 -11.98 -1.60 -21.00
C ILE A 315 -12.38 -2.71 -20.06
N HIS A 316 -11.44 -3.59 -19.77
CA HIS A 316 -11.64 -4.77 -18.94
C HIS A 316 -10.55 -4.90 -17.89
N SER A 317 -10.90 -5.43 -16.72
CA SER A 317 -9.91 -5.93 -15.77
C SER A 317 -9.24 -7.20 -16.32
N ARG A 318 -8.18 -7.65 -15.63
CA ARG A 318 -7.75 -9.06 -15.73
C ARG A 318 -8.91 -10.01 -15.41
N THR A 319 -8.73 -11.28 -15.75
CA THR A 319 -9.67 -12.34 -15.41
C THR A 319 -9.32 -13.02 -14.07
N VAL A 320 -10.33 -13.50 -13.37
CA VAL A 320 -10.19 -14.33 -12.17
C VAL A 320 -10.96 -15.63 -12.36
N GLN A 321 -10.37 -16.77 -12.00
CA GLN A 321 -11.06 -18.06 -12.03
C GLN A 321 -11.98 -18.18 -10.81
N VAL A 322 -13.13 -18.83 -11.02
CA VAL A 322 -14.10 -19.16 -9.97
C VAL A 322 -14.45 -20.64 -10.08
N THR A 323 -14.43 -21.34 -8.95
CA THR A 323 -14.79 -22.75 -8.85
C THR A 323 -16.05 -22.91 -8.01
N ILE A 324 -17.09 -23.52 -8.57
CA ILE A 324 -18.30 -23.88 -7.84
C ILE A 324 -18.31 -25.38 -7.59
N ARG A 325 -18.44 -25.75 -6.31
CA ARG A 325 -18.48 -27.13 -5.81
C ARG A 325 -19.89 -27.52 -5.40
#